data_AF-A0A8S9FR53-F1
#
_entry.id   AF-A0A8S9FR53-F1
#
_cell.length_a   1.000
_cell.length_b   1.000
_cell.length_c   1.000
_cell.angle_alpha   90.00
_cell.angle_beta   90.00
_cell.angle_gamma   90.00
#
_symmetry.space_group_name_H-M   'P 1'
#
loop_
_entity.id
_entity.type
_entity.pdbx_description
1 polymer ?
#
loop_
_entity_poly.entity_id
_entity_poly.type
_entity_poly.pdbx_seq_one_letter_code
_entity_poly.pdbx_strand_id
1 'polypeptide(L)' 'MAAATSSSPKSVHDFTVKDAKGNEVDLSIYKGKVLLIVNVASQCGLTNSNYTELAQLYHKYKDHGILFFVFSLFLH' A
#
# COMPACT_ATOMS: atom_id res chain seq x y z
N MET A 1 2.48 -33.16 -18.36
CA MET A 1 1.83 -31.84 -18.33
C MET A 1 1.63 -31.46 -16.87
N ALA A 2 2.48 -30.59 -16.32
CA ALA A 2 2.33 -30.11 -14.95
C ALA A 2 1.19 -29.09 -14.94
N ALA A 3 0.12 -29.40 -14.22
CA ALA A 3 -0.98 -28.47 -13.98
C ALA A 3 -0.43 -27.25 -13.25
N ALA A 4 -0.53 -26.07 -13.86
CA ALA A 4 -0.26 -24.81 -13.18
C ALA A 4 -1.29 -24.68 -12.04
N THR A 5 -0.85 -24.92 -10.81
CA THR A 5 -1.67 -24.70 -9.63
C THR A 5 -1.93 -23.21 -9.50
N SER A 6 -3.12 -22.75 -9.87
CA SER A 6 -3.59 -21.39 -9.63
C SER A 6 -3.79 -21.22 -8.13
N SER A 7 -2.72 -20.88 -7.42
CA SER A 7 -2.80 -20.52 -6.00
C SER A 7 -3.53 -19.19 -5.90
N SER A 8 -4.79 -19.22 -5.50
CA SER A 8 -5.51 -18.02 -5.10
C SER A 8 -4.67 -17.30 -4.04
N PRO A 9 -4.34 -16.00 -4.23
CA PRO A 9 -3.54 -15.26 -3.27
C PRO A 9 -4.25 -15.29 -1.92
N LYS A 10 -3.54 -15.75 -0.89
CA LYS A 10 -4.09 -15.91 0.46
C LYS A 10 -3.79 -14.69 1.33
N SER A 11 -2.81 -13.89 0.92
CA SER A 11 -2.35 -12.73 1.67
C SER A 11 -2.05 -11.55 0.75
N VAL A 12 -2.09 -10.35 1.32
CA VAL A 12 -1.60 -9.12 0.68
C VAL A 12 -0.11 -9.24 0.28
N HIS A 13 0.64 -10.10 0.96
CA HIS A 13 2.06 -10.34 0.69
C HIS A 13 2.32 -11.18 -0.57
N ASP A 14 1.29 -11.72 -1.21
CA ASP A 14 1.41 -12.50 -2.45
C ASP A 14 1.32 -11.60 -3.69
N PHE A 15 1.10 -10.29 -3.50
CA PHE A 15 0.94 -9.32 -4.58
C PHE A 15 2.22 -8.55 -4.85
N THR A 16 2.45 -8.26 -6.13
CA THR A 16 3.42 -7.28 -6.60
C THR A 16 2.67 -6.06 -7.11
N VAL A 17 3.06 -4.87 -6.66
CA VAL A 17 2.42 -3.59 -7.03
C VAL A 17 3.44 -2.66 -7.66
N LYS A 18 2.99 -1.64 -8.39
CA LYS A 18 3.88 -0.60 -8.91
C LYS A 18 3.99 0.56 -7.93
N ASP A 19 5.21 1.02 -7.67
CA ASP A 19 5.45 2.25 -6.92
C ASP A 19 5.14 3.49 -7.78
N ALA A 20 5.22 4.68 -7.17
CA ALA A 20 4.99 5.96 -7.84
C ALA A 20 5.99 6.26 -8.98
N LYS A 21 7.12 5.53 -9.04
CA LYS A 21 8.12 5.62 -10.11
C LYS A 21 7.92 4.56 -11.20
N GLY A 22 6.93 3.69 -11.05
CA GLY A 22 6.61 2.59 -11.97
C GLY A 22 7.41 1.32 -11.74
N ASN A 23 8.22 1.23 -10.68
CA ASN A 23 8.97 0.02 -10.35
C ASN A 23 8.06 -1.02 -9.70
N GLU A 24 8.31 -2.29 -9.98
CA GLU A 24 7.62 -3.39 -9.31
C GLU A 24 8.16 -3.57 -7.89
N VAL A 25 7.25 -3.60 -6.93
CA VAL A 25 7.51 -3.82 -5.51
C VAL A 25 6.73 -5.05 -5.06
N ASP A 26 7.46 -6.10 -4.70
CA ASP A 26 6.88 -7.29 -4.07
C ASP A 26 6.48 -6.96 -2.63
N LEU A 27 5.19 -7.12 -2.30
CA LEU A 27 4.67 -6.86 -0.96
C LEU A 27 5.10 -7.91 0.08
N SER A 28 5.74 -9.00 -0.36
CA SER A 28 6.31 -10.01 0.52
C SER A 28 7.41 -9.46 1.43
N ILE A 29 8.13 -8.41 1.00
CA ILE A 29 9.20 -7.77 1.77
C ILE A 29 8.70 -7.10 3.06
N TYR A 30 7.39 -6.89 3.17
CA TYR A 30 6.74 -6.27 4.33
C TYR A 30 6.13 -7.29 5.30
N LYS A 31 6.40 -8.59 5.13
CA LYS A 31 5.99 -9.62 6.10
C LYS A 31 6.52 -9.28 7.50
N GLY A 32 5.65 -9.40 8.50
CA GLY A 32 5.97 -9.06 9.90
C GLY A 32 5.86 -7.57 10.25
N LYS A 33 5.49 -6.71 9.29
CA LYS A 33 5.15 -5.31 9.53
C LYS A 33 3.64 -5.11 9.46
N VAL A 34 3.14 -4.07 10.12
CA VAL A 34 1.74 -3.66 9.98
C VAL A 34 1.63 -2.81 8.71
N LEU A 35 0.78 -3.23 7.76
CA LEU A 35 0.53 -2.48 6.52
C LEU A 35 -0.77 -1.68 6.66
N LEU A 36 -0.69 -0.37 6.45
CA LEU A 36 -1.86 0.48 6.21
C LEU A 36 -1.94 0.81 4.72
N ILE A 37 -3.01 0.36 4.05
CA ILE A 37 -3.25 0.59 2.62
C ILE A 37 -4.39 1.59 2.48
N VAL A 38 -4.11 2.74 1.88
CA VAL A 38 -5.10 3.82 1.69
C VAL A 38 -5.21 4.16 0.22
N ASN A 39 -6.44 4.18 -0.29
CA ASN A 39 -6.75 4.70 -1.62
C ASN A 39 -7.01 6.21 -1.54
N VAL A 40 -6.16 7.03 -2.16
CA VAL A 40 -6.29 8.50 -2.18
C VAL A 40 -6.66 8.97 -3.58
N ALA A 41 -7.82 9.61 -3.71
CA ALA A 41 -8.27 10.23 -4.95
C ALA A 41 -7.72 11.67 -5.08
N SER A 42 -7.07 11.97 -6.21
CA SER A 42 -6.39 13.26 -6.45
C SER A 42 -7.32 14.48 -6.58
N GLN A 43 -8.64 14.29 -6.65
CA GLN A 43 -9.64 15.37 -6.80
C GLN A 43 -10.58 15.53 -5.59
N CYS A 44 -10.26 14.96 -4.44
CA CYS A 44 -11.08 15.17 -3.24
C CYS A 44 -10.69 16.47 -2.54
N GLY A 45 -11.64 17.39 -2.29
CA GLY A 45 -11.39 18.61 -1.50
C GLY A 45 -10.90 18.36 -0.05
N LEU A 46 -10.88 17.10 0.39
CA LEU A 46 -10.43 16.61 1.69
C LEU A 46 -9.02 16.01 1.67
N THR A 47 -8.34 16.03 0.52
CA THR A 47 -7.03 15.41 0.32
C THR A 47 -5.95 16.01 1.23
N ASN A 48 -5.97 17.33 1.46
CA ASN A 48 -5.00 17.99 2.33
C ASN A 48 -5.12 17.59 3.81
N SER A 49 -6.35 17.48 4.34
CA SER A 49 -6.57 17.06 5.73
C SER A 49 -6.21 15.59 5.92
N ASN A 50 -6.59 14.72 4.98
CA ASN A 50 -6.22 13.30 5.01
C ASN A 50 -4.70 13.10 4.98
N TYR A 51 -3.97 13.82 4.12
CA TYR A 51 -2.50 13.73 4.10
C TYR A 51 -1.87 14.18 5.42
N THR A 52 -2.40 15.22 6.06
CA THR A 52 -1.88 15.73 7.32
C THR A 52 -2.06 14.71 8.45
N GLU A 53 -3.26 14.15 8.58
CA GLU A 53 -3.55 13.11 9.58
C GLU A 53 -2.77 11.82 9.32
N LEU A 54 -2.64 11.41 8.05
CA LEU A 54 -1.81 10.26 7.66
C LEU A 54 -0.33 10.49 7.98
N ALA A 55 0.18 11.70 7.76
CA ALA A 55 1.55 12.06 8.12
C ALA A 55 1.75 12.02 9.64
N GLN A 56 0.80 12.51 10.42
CA GLN A 56 0.83 12.42 11.88
C GLN A 56 0.82 10.96 12.36
N LEU A 57 -0.03 10.12 11.77
CA LEU A 57 -0.09 8.69 12.09
C LEU A 57 1.23 7.99 11.72
N TYR A 58 1.80 8.31 10.56
CA TYR A 58 3.12 7.83 10.17
C TYR A 58 4.19 8.23 11.19
N HIS A 59 4.27 9.52 11.56
CA HIS A 59 5.25 9.98 12.53
C HIS A 59 5.10 9.32 13.90
N LYS A 60 3.86 9.04 14.34
CA LYS A 60 3.59 8.40 15.63
C LYS A 60 3.99 6.92 15.66
N TYR A 61 3.88 6.22 14.52
CA TYR A 61 4.03 4.76 14.48
C TYR A 61 5.17 4.25 13.59
N LYS A 62 5.95 5.13 12.96
CA LYS A 62 7.11 4.75 12.12
C LYS A 62 8.10 3.85 12.86
N ASP A 63 8.32 4.09 14.15
CA ASP A 63 9.27 3.35 14.98
C ASP A 63 8.68 2.04 15.52
N HIS A 64 7.37 1.83 15.36
CA HIS A 64 6.65 0.60 15.74
C HIS A 64 6.52 -0.39 14.57
N GLY A 65 7.23 -0.16 13.46
CA GLY A 65 7.22 -1.06 12.31
C GLY A 65 5.96 -0.96 11.45
N ILE A 66 5.23 0.15 11.52
CA ILE A 66 4.09 0.40 10.63
C ILE A 66 4.60 0.96 9.30
N LEU A 67 4.17 0.33 8.20
CA LEU A 67 4.44 0.76 6.85
C LEU A 67 3.15 1.25 6.19
N PHE A 68 3.22 2.41 5.55
CA PHE A 68 2.09 3.06 4.90
C PHE A 68 2.24 2.92 3.38
N PHE A 69 1.24 2.32 2.75
CA PHE A 69 1.07 2.35 1.30
C PHE A 69 -0.08 3.28 0.96
N VAL A 70 0.24 4.35 0.23
CA VAL A 70 -0.75 5.25 -0.35
C VAL A 70 -0.83 4.94 -1.83
N PHE A 71 -1.97 4.37 -2.25
CA PHE A 71 -2.28 4.17 -3.65
C PHE A 71 -3.09 5.37 -4.13
N SER A 72 -2.51 6.18 -5.02
CA SER A 72 -3.24 7.32 -5.57
C SER A 72 -4.03 6.88 -6.81
N LEU A 73 -5.34 6.68 -6.65
CA LEU A 73 -6.23 6.47 -7.79
C LEU A 73 -6.57 7.83 -8.38
N PHE A 74 -5.99 8.15 -9.54
CA PHE A 74 -6.42 9.31 -10.32
C PHE A 74 -7.84 9.02 -10.85
N LEU A 75 -8.87 9.55 -10.18
CA LEU A 75 -10.19 9.63 -10.79
C LEU A 75 -10.09 10.71 -11.88
N HIS A 76 -10.11 10.28 -13.14
CA HIS A 76 -10.45 11.14 -14.26
C HIS A 76 -11.97 11.16 -14.42
#